data_AF-A0AAV9EGU1-F1
#
_entry.id   AF-A0AAV9EGU1-F1
#
_cell.length_a   1.000
_cell.length_b   1.000
_cell.length_c   1.000
_cell.angle_alpha   90.00
_cell.angle_beta   90.00
_cell.angle_gamma   90.00
#
_symmetry.space_group_name_H-M   'P 1'
#
loop_
_entity.id
_entity.type
_entity.pdbx_description
1 polymer ?
#
loop_
_entity_poly.entity_id
_entity_poly.type
_entity_poly.pdbx_seq_one_letter_code
_entity_poly.pdbx_strand_id
1 'polypeptide(L)'
;MDKEDEEKLTDKQLKDNILTLLVTGHDTTTAALTWLIMFLGENPDVLQNFREEHMDIQSSYDGTGLTWAEVNNMPYTIKVINETLRRATIRPWFSRKAAQDFKIDGQDLQKREF
;
A
#
# COMPACT_ATOMS: atom_id res chain seq x y z
N MET A 1 25.80 -6.27 -30.94
CA MET A 1 24.61 -6.94 -31.51
C MET A 1 23.69 -7.12 -30.34
N ASP A 2 22.85 -6.11 -30.13
CA ASP A 2 22.22 -5.80 -28.87
C ASP A 2 21.10 -6.79 -28.57
N LYS A 3 21.19 -7.45 -27.41
CA LYS A 3 20.17 -8.34 -26.85
C LYS A 3 19.16 -7.53 -26.04
N GLU A 4 18.71 -6.38 -26.54
CA GLU A 4 17.76 -5.49 -25.83
C GLU A 4 16.31 -5.60 -26.35
N ASP A 5 16.05 -6.40 -27.39
CA ASP A 5 14.72 -6.54 -28.00
C ASP A 5 13.96 -7.84 -27.64
N GLU A 6 14.48 -8.68 -26.75
CA GLU A 6 13.77 -9.87 -26.27
C GLU A 6 12.87 -9.54 -25.07
N GLU A 7 11.60 -9.22 -25.38
CA GLU A 7 10.42 -9.15 -24.47
C GLU A 7 9.88 -7.76 -24.11
N LYS A 8 9.55 -6.94 -25.11
CA LYS A 8 8.62 -5.81 -24.89
C LYS A 8 7.19 -6.32 -24.68
N LEU A 9 6.47 -5.74 -23.71
CA LEU A 9 5.04 -6.03 -23.51
C LEU A 9 4.26 -5.67 -24.77
N THR A 10 3.35 -6.56 -25.18
CA THR A 10 2.39 -6.22 -26.25
C THR A 10 1.44 -5.12 -25.77
N ASP A 11 0.88 -4.34 -26.71
CA ASP A 11 -0.13 -3.30 -26.39
C ASP A 11 -1.29 -3.84 -25.55
N LYS A 12 -1.68 -5.11 -25.77
CA LYS A 12 -2.72 -5.77 -24.98
C LYS A 12 -2.26 -5.98 -23.54
N GLN A 13 -1.09 -6.58 -23.34
CA GLN A 13 -0.53 -6.79 -22.00
C GLN A 13 -0.30 -5.46 -21.27
N LEU A 14 0.11 -4.41 -21.99
CA LEU A 14 0.28 -3.08 -21.41
C LEU A 14 -1.06 -2.53 -20.91
N LYS A 15 -2.11 -2.60 -21.73
CA LYS A 15 -3.47 -2.18 -21.33
C LYS A 15 -4.00 -2.98 -20.14
N ASP A 16 -3.83 -4.30 -20.18
CA ASP A 16 -4.28 -5.19 -19.11
C ASP A 16 -3.55 -4.91 -17.79
N ASN A 17 -2.23 -4.65 -17.84
CA ASN A 17 -1.44 -4.27 -16.67
C ASN A 17 -1.85 -2.90 -16.11
N ILE A 18 -2.06 -1.90 -16.97
CA ILE A 18 -2.54 -0.58 -16.54
C ILE A 18 -3.88 -0.70 -15.82
N LEU A 19 -4.83 -1.43 -16.40
CA LEU A 19 -6.13 -1.65 -15.79
C LEU A 19 -6.01 -2.38 -14.44
N THR A 20 -5.17 -3.41 -14.39
CA THR A 20 -4.93 -4.19 -13.16
C THR A 20 -4.35 -3.32 -12.04
N LEU A 21 -3.37 -2.48 -12.35
CA LEU A 21 -2.75 -1.56 -11.39
C LEU A 21 -3.74 -0.50 -10.90
N LEU A 22 -4.54 0.08 -11.81
CA LEU A 22 -5.55 1.07 -11.47
C LEU A 22 -6.60 0.51 -10.52
N VAL A 23 -7.19 -0.64 -10.84
CA VAL A 23 -8.24 -1.25 -10.01
C VAL A 23 -7.66 -1.69 -8.66
N THR A 24 -6.53 -2.39 -8.67
CA THR A 24 -5.90 -2.88 -7.43
C THR A 24 -5.48 -1.74 -6.51
N GLY A 25 -4.90 -0.66 -7.07
CA GLY A 25 -4.49 0.51 -6.32
C GLY A 25 -5.67 1.32 -5.79
N HIS A 26 -6.73 1.47 -6.59
CA HIS A 26 -7.94 2.18 -6.21
C HIS A 26 -8.63 1.53 -5.01
N ASP A 27 -8.92 0.23 -5.11
CA ASP A 27 -9.72 -0.46 -4.09
C ASP A 27 -8.97 -0.57 -2.76
N THR A 28 -7.66 -0.86 -2.81
CA THR A 28 -6.84 -0.94 -1.60
C THR A 28 -6.64 0.42 -0.94
N THR A 29 -6.39 1.48 -1.70
CA THR A 29 -6.20 2.83 -1.16
C THR A 29 -7.50 3.40 -0.61
N THR A 30 -8.63 3.20 -1.31
CA THR A 30 -9.95 3.65 -0.85
C THR A 30 -10.33 2.99 0.48
N ALA A 31 -10.09 1.68 0.60
CA ALA A 31 -10.31 0.97 1.86
C ALA A 31 -9.40 1.51 2.97
N ALA A 32 -8.10 1.73 2.70
CA ALA A 32 -7.17 2.29 3.67
C ALA A 32 -7.62 3.66 4.20
N LEU A 33 -8.01 4.57 3.30
CA LEU A 33 -8.46 5.92 3.65
C LEU A 33 -9.77 5.91 4.43
N THR A 34 -10.70 5.03 4.07
CA THR A 34 -11.97 4.88 4.79
C THR A 34 -11.71 4.51 6.25
N TRP A 35 -10.85 3.51 6.48
CA TRP A 35 -10.49 3.10 7.84
C TRP A 35 -9.68 4.16 8.59
N LEU A 36 -8.77 4.86 7.91
CA LEU A 36 -8.00 5.96 8.49
C LEU A 36 -8.94 7.03 9.06
N ILE A 37 -9.91 7.48 8.26
CA ILE A 37 -10.88 8.51 8.66
C ILE A 37 -11.73 8.04 9.83
N MET A 38 -12.20 6.78 9.79
CA MET A 38 -12.96 6.18 10.89
C MET A 38 -12.15 6.15 12.19
N PHE A 39 -10.91 5.64 12.17
CA PHE A 39 -10.07 5.56 13.36
C PHE A 39 -9.67 6.93 13.90
N LEU A 40 -9.40 7.90 13.03
CA LEU A 40 -9.15 9.28 13.47
C LEU A 40 -10.39 9.90 14.15
N GLY A 41 -11.60 9.61 13.65
CA GLY A 41 -12.85 10.04 14.27
C GLY A 41 -13.10 9.42 15.65
N GLU A 42 -12.67 8.17 15.85
CA GLU A 42 -12.81 7.44 17.11
C GLU A 42 -11.73 7.81 18.15
N ASN A 43 -10.61 8.42 17.73
CA ASN A 43 -9.45 8.73 18.59
C ASN A 43 -9.09 10.22 18.48
N PRO A 44 -9.80 11.12 19.21
CA PRO A 44 -9.62 12.57 19.10
C PRO A 44 -8.23 13.07 19.48
N ASP A 45 -7.56 12.40 20.40
CA ASP A 45 -6.17 12.65 20.81
C ASP A 45 -5.19 12.37 19.67
N VAL A 46 -5.38 11.25 18.97
CA VAL A 46 -4.59 10.90 17.79
C VAL A 46 -4.82 11.91 16.67
N LEU A 47 -6.07 12.32 16.44
CA LEU A 47 -6.43 13.34 15.46
C LEU A 47 -5.81 14.70 15.78
N GLN A 48 -5.75 15.08 17.06
CA GLN A 48 -5.12 16.33 17.48
C GLN A 48 -3.63 16.34 17.15
N ASN A 49 -2.88 15.30 17.57
CA ASN A 49 -1.46 15.17 17.25
C ASN A 49 -1.21 15.11 15.73
N PHE A 50 -2.09 14.43 14.99
CA PHE A 50 -2.02 14.36 13.53
C PHE A 50 -2.16 15.75 12.90
N ARG A 51 -3.11 16.56 13.38
CA ARG A 51 -3.29 17.94 12.90
C ARG A 51 -2.11 18.83 13.27
N GLU A 52 -1.55 18.68 14.47
CA GLU A 52 -0.40 19.46 14.92
C GLU A 52 0.80 19.28 13.97
N GLU A 53 1.14 18.03 13.62
CA GLU A 53 2.20 17.76 12.63
C GLU A 53 1.95 18.48 11.30
N HIS A 54 0.71 18.44 10.80
CA HIS A 54 0.37 19.10 9.54
C HIS A 54 0.33 20.63 9.63
N MET A 55 -0.03 21.21 10.78
CA MET A 55 0.01 22.65 11.00
C MET A 55 1.46 23.16 11.06
N ASP A 56 2.35 22.41 11.69
CA ASP A 56 3.78 22.75 11.74
C ASP A 56 4.39 22.80 10.32
N ILE A 57 4.06 21.81 9.47
CA ILE A 57 4.49 21.78 8.07
C ILE A 57 3.85 22.92 7.26
N GLN A 58 2.58 23.23 7.52
CA GLN A 58 1.91 24.36 6.86
C GLN A 58 2.53 25.71 7.26
N SER A 59 3.05 25.84 8.47
CA SER A 59 3.69 27.08 8.93
C SER A 59 5.00 27.40 8.19
N SER A 60 5.68 26.37 7.66
CA SER A 60 6.86 26.51 6.81
C SER A 60 6.54 26.67 5.31
N TYR A 61 5.26 26.70 4.95
CA TYR A 61 4.81 26.72 3.56
C TYR A 61 5.02 28.09 2.90
N ASP A 62 5.70 28.10 1.75
CA ASP A 62 6.04 29.32 1.00
C ASP A 62 5.09 29.61 -0.17
N GLY A 63 4.03 28.81 -0.34
CA GLY A 63 3.07 28.95 -1.43
C GLY A 63 3.25 27.98 -2.61
N THR A 64 4.33 27.19 -2.65
CA THR A 64 4.71 26.40 -3.84
C THR A 64 4.20 24.96 -3.91
N GLY A 65 3.43 24.51 -2.92
CA GLY A 65 2.94 23.13 -2.81
C GLY A 65 3.80 22.29 -1.87
N LEU A 66 3.23 21.18 -1.36
CA LEU A 66 3.98 20.24 -0.55
C LEU A 66 5.09 19.60 -1.39
N THR A 67 6.33 19.71 -0.90
CA THR A 67 7.49 19.06 -1.49
C THR A 67 7.61 17.61 -1.01
N TRP A 68 8.30 16.76 -1.78
CA TRP A 68 8.60 15.39 -1.36
C TRP A 68 9.40 15.31 -0.05
N ALA A 69 10.26 16.31 0.21
CA ALA A 69 11.02 16.37 1.46
C ALA A 69 10.09 16.57 2.67
N GLU A 70 9.09 17.43 2.55
CA GLU A 70 8.09 17.67 3.59
C GLU A 70 7.17 16.46 3.80
N VAL A 71 6.73 15.80 2.72
CA VAL A 71 5.94 14.56 2.82
C VAL A 71 6.73 13.47 3.56
N ASN A 72 8.03 13.35 3.30
CA ASN A 72 8.89 12.42 4.02
C ASN A 72 9.15 12.85 5.47
N ASN A 73 8.89 14.11 5.82
CA ASN A 73 9.00 14.66 7.16
C ASN A 73 7.67 14.64 7.93
N MET A 74 6.84 13.61 7.72
CA MET A 74 5.58 13.38 8.45
C MET A 74 5.64 12.07 9.27
N PRO A 75 6.53 11.96 10.27
CA PRO A 75 6.75 10.72 11.02
C PRO A 75 5.51 10.24 11.79
N TYR A 76 4.66 11.14 12.28
CA TYR A 76 3.42 10.79 12.97
C TYR A 76 2.35 10.31 12.00
N THR A 77 2.18 10.97 10.86
CA THR A 77 1.31 10.52 9.76
C THR A 77 1.63 9.10 9.33
N ILE A 78 2.92 8.78 9.15
CA ILE A 78 3.36 7.42 8.83
C ILE A 78 2.95 6.42 9.92
N LYS A 79 3.06 6.79 11.22
CA LYS A 79 2.60 5.92 12.32
C LYS A 79 1.09 5.68 12.25
N VAL A 80 0.29 6.71 12.01
CA VAL A 80 -1.18 6.60 11.89
C VAL A 80 -1.58 5.72 10.70
N ILE A 81 -0.93 5.90 9.54
CA ILE A 81 -1.16 5.05 8.35
C ILE A 81 -0.80 3.60 8.67
N ASN A 82 0.38 3.35 9.25
CA ASN A 82 0.82 1.99 9.58
C ASN A 82 -0.13 1.31 10.58
N GLU A 83 -0.56 2.03 11.61
CA GLU A 83 -1.50 1.49 12.60
C GLU A 83 -2.88 1.22 11.99
N THR A 84 -3.31 2.08 11.06
CA THR A 84 -4.54 1.87 10.28
C THR A 84 -4.44 0.58 9.47
N LEU A 85 -3.34 0.38 8.73
CA LEU A 85 -3.12 -0.83 7.94
C LEU A 85 -3.02 -2.09 8.82
N ARG A 86 -2.41 -1.98 10.01
CA ARG A 86 -2.32 -3.05 10.99
C ARG A 86 -3.69 -3.47 11.53
N ARG A 87 -4.58 -2.51 11.82
CA ARG A 87 -5.91 -2.79 12.38
C ARG A 87 -6.94 -3.17 11.32
N ALA A 88 -7.00 -2.45 10.22
CA ALA A 88 -8.02 -2.62 9.18
C ALA A 88 -7.84 -3.90 8.37
N THR A 89 -6.61 -4.42 8.24
CA THR A 89 -6.28 -5.63 7.47
C THR A 89 -7.03 -5.71 6.13
N ILE A 90 -6.77 -4.74 5.24
CA ILE A 90 -7.51 -4.53 3.97
C ILE A 90 -7.60 -5.81 3.12
N ARG A 91 -6.54 -6.63 3.10
CA ARG A 91 -6.56 -7.96 2.51
C ARG A 91 -6.12 -8.99 3.56
N PRO A 92 -7.05 -9.74 4.16
CA PRO A 92 -6.75 -10.60 5.30
C PRO A 92 -5.96 -11.86 4.97
N TRP A 93 -5.96 -12.29 3.70
CA TRP A 93 -5.25 -13.50 3.33
C TRP A 93 -4.79 -13.45 1.87
N PHE A 94 -3.74 -14.21 1.58
CA PHE A 94 -3.31 -14.52 0.23
C PHE A 94 -3.08 -16.02 0.14
N SER A 95 -3.63 -16.65 -0.89
CA SER A 95 -3.30 -18.05 -1.18
C SER A 95 -1.86 -18.18 -1.67
N ARG A 96 -1.29 -19.35 -1.41
CA ARG A 96 -0.04 -19.82 -2.03
C ARG A 96 -0.28 -21.23 -2.56
N LYS A 97 0.48 -21.58 -3.58
CA LYS A 97 0.47 -22.91 -4.17
C LYS A 97 1.85 -23.52 -4.03
N ALA A 98 1.91 -24.78 -3.61
CA ALA A 98 3.15 -25.55 -3.55
C ALA A 98 3.71 -25.70 -4.97
N ALA A 99 4.91 -25.16 -5.21
CA ALA A 99 5.61 -25.28 -6.49
C ALA A 99 6.23 -26.68 -6.69
N GLN A 100 6.54 -27.35 -5.58
CA GLN A 100 7.07 -28.71 -5.48
C GLN A 100 6.61 -29.32 -4.15
N ASP A 101 6.85 -30.60 -3.95
CA ASP A 101 6.57 -31.26 -2.68
C ASP A 101 7.57 -30.81 -1.61
N PHE A 102 7.07 -30.47 -0.43
CA PHE A 102 7.91 -30.06 0.69
C PHE A 102 7.20 -30.24 2.03
N LYS A 103 7.97 -30.18 3.12
CA LYS A 103 7.44 -30.27 4.48
C LYS A 103 7.40 -28.90 5.16
N ILE A 104 6.27 -28.56 5.77
CA ILE A 104 6.16 -27.45 6.74
C ILE A 104 5.64 -28.02 8.04
N ASP A 105 6.31 -27.74 9.16
CA ASP A 105 5.90 -28.19 10.51
C ASP A 105 5.58 -29.68 10.60
N GLY A 106 6.35 -30.50 9.88
CA GLY A 106 6.18 -31.95 9.81
C GLY A 106 5.03 -32.43 8.91
N GLN A 107 4.28 -31.52 8.27
CA GLN A 107 3.22 -31.86 7.31
C GLN A 107 3.76 -31.88 5.88
N ASP A 108 3.45 -32.95 5.14
CA ASP A 108 3.75 -33.07 3.72
C ASP A 108 2.76 -32.24 2.88
N LEU A 109 3.29 -31.22 2.19
CA LEU A 109 2.56 -30.40 1.23
C LEU A 109 2.95 -30.82 -0.18
N GLN A 110 1.98 -31.36 -0.91
CA GLN A 110 2.18 -31.82 -2.28
C GLN A 110 1.91 -30.71 -3.31
N LYS A 111 2.71 -30.70 -4.38
CA LYS A 111 2.41 -29.97 -5.60
C LYS A 111 1.11 -30.53 -6.20
N ARG A 112 0.12 -29.67 -6.37
CA ARG A 112 -1.14 -30.01 -7.07
C ARG A 112 -1.16 -29.34 -8.44
N GLU A 113 -1.42 -30.08 -9.51
CA GLU A 113 -1.79 -29.48 -10.81
C GLU A 113 -3.31 -29.33 -10.89
N PHE A 114 -3.79 -28.32 -11.62
CA PHE A 114 -5.23 -28.06 -11.80
C PHE A 114 -5.73 -28.79 -13.03
#